data_AF-A0A946HJ97-F1
#
_entry.id   AF-A0A946HJ97-F1
#
_cell.length_a   1.000
_cell.length_b   1.000
_cell.length_c   1.000
_cell.angle_alpha   90.00
_cell.angle_beta   90.00
_cell.angle_gamma   90.00
#
_symmetry.space_group_name_H-M   'P 1'
#
loop_
_entity.id
_entity.type
_entity.pdbx_description
1 polymer ?
#
loop_
_entity_poly.entity_id
_entity_poly.type
_entity_poly.pdbx_seq_one_letter_code
_entity_poly.pdbx_strand_id
1 'polypeptide(L)' 'RLGTTPDMVERLRVEHAIYMVGDSRMNIAGLNANSVPVLAQAIVDVGI' A
#
# COMPACT_ATOMS: atom_id res chain seq x y z
N ARG A 1 -7.30 -5.50 -5.27
CA ARG A 1 -6.67 -5.91 -3.99
C ARG A 1 -5.20 -6.15 -4.29
N LEU A 2 -4.31 -5.82 -3.36
CA LEU A 2 -2.87 -6.01 -3.55
C LEU A 2 -2.44 -7.47 -3.34
N GLY A 3 -3.23 -8.25 -2.58
CA GLY A 3 -3.00 -9.70 -2.42
C GLY A 3 -1.90 -10.03 -1.40
N THR A 4 -1.71 -9.18 -0.40
CA THR A 4 -0.66 -9.35 0.61
C THR A 4 -1.22 -9.71 2.00
N THR A 5 -0.34 -10.04 2.95
CA THR A 5 -0.70 -10.40 4.31
C THR A 5 -1.05 -9.17 5.17
N PRO A 6 -1.82 -9.33 6.26
CA PRO A 6 -2.10 -8.24 7.20
C PRO A 6 -0.85 -7.57 7.76
N ASP A 7 0.22 -8.33 8.01
CA ASP A 7 1.50 -7.81 8.50
C ASP A 7 2.13 -6.84 7.49
N MET A 8 2.06 -7.15 6.19
CA MET A 8 2.57 -6.27 5.15
C MET A 8 1.72 -5.01 4.98
N VAL A 9 0.40 -5.11 5.18
CA VAL A 9 -0.49 -3.93 5.24
C VAL A 9 -0.12 -3.03 6.43
N GLU A 10 0.19 -3.62 7.58
CA GLU A 10 0.60 -2.87 8.76
C GLU A 10 1.95 -2.18 8.55
N ARG A 11 2.90 -2.84 7.90
CA ARG A 11 4.18 -2.23 7.52
C ARG A 11 4.01 -1.04 6.58
N LEU A 12 3.17 -1.15 5.56
CA LEU A 12 2.81 -0.02 4.68
C LEU A 12 2.24 1.17 5.47
N ARG A 13 1.46 0.90 6.52
CA ARG A 13 0.88 1.93 7.39
C ARG A 13 1.93 2.60 8.28
N VAL A 14 2.77 1.82 8.95
CA VAL A 14 3.75 2.32 9.93
C VAL A 14 4.96 2.96 9.26
N GLU A 15 5.49 2.33 8.21
CA GLU A 15 6.74 2.74 7.55
C GLU A 15 6.50 3.83 6.49
N HIS A 16 5.35 3.79 5.79
CA HIS A 16 5.07 4.68 4.65
C HIS A 16 3.81 5.54 4.79
N ALA A 17 3.09 5.46 5.93
CA ALA A 17 1.83 6.16 6.16
C ALA A 17 0.75 5.87 5.10
N ILE A 18 0.77 4.68 4.49
CA ILE A 18 -0.21 4.24 3.50
C ILE A 18 -1.30 3.43 4.18
N TYR A 19 -2.51 3.97 4.21
CA TYR A 19 -3.66 3.35 4.86
C TYR A 19 -4.52 2.61 3.85
N MET A 20 -4.79 1.33 4.13
CA MET A 20 -5.70 0.50 3.34
C MET A 20 -6.45 -0.48 4.23
N VAL A 21 -7.43 -1.20 3.66
CA VAL A 21 -8.16 -2.22 4.41
C VAL A 21 -7.22 -3.39 4.69
N GLY A 22 -7.31 -3.99 5.89
CA GLY A 22 -6.43 -5.08 6.33
C GLY A 22 -6.39 -6.33 5.43
N ASP A 23 -7.37 -6.50 4.53
CA ASP A 23 -7.38 -7.52 3.47
C ASP A 23 -6.63 -7.09 2.20
N SER A 24 -5.81 -6.04 2.29
CA SER A 24 -5.06 -5.39 1.19
C SER A 24 -5.93 -4.76 0.09
N ARG A 25 -7.22 -4.52 0.37
CA ARG A 25 -8.11 -3.81 -0.55
C ARG A 25 -7.86 -2.31 -0.50
N MET A 26 -7.76 -1.71 -1.69
CA MET A 26 -7.54 -0.29 -1.86
C MET A 26 -8.45 0.29 -2.94
N ASN A 27 -8.61 1.62 -2.93
CA ASN A 27 -9.36 2.36 -3.92
C ASN A 27 -8.43 2.91 -5.02
N ILE A 28 -8.53 2.36 -6.24
CA ILE A 28 -7.73 2.82 -7.39
C ILE A 28 -8.13 4.24 -7.83
N ALA A 29 -9.40 4.63 -7.69
CA ALA A 29 -9.86 5.96 -8.07
C ALA A 29 -9.33 7.07 -7.13
N GLY A 30 -8.82 6.72 -5.94
CA GLY A 30 -8.15 7.65 -5.05
C GLY A 30 -6.68 7.90 -5.39
N LEU A 31 -6.12 7.18 -6.37
CA LEU A 31 -4.74 7.34 -6.81
C LEU A 31 -4.63 8.34 -7.96
N ASN A 32 -3.46 8.96 -8.07
CA ASN A 32 -3.15 9.91 -9.14
C ASN A 32 -1.67 9.82 -9.53
N ALA A 33 -1.26 10.59 -10.54
CA ALA A 33 0.10 10.57 -11.08
C ALA A 33 1.20 10.82 -10.02
N ASN A 34 0.89 11.48 -8.91
CA ASN A 34 1.84 11.77 -7.84
C ASN A 34 1.85 10.70 -6.75
N SER A 35 0.70 10.08 -6.44
CA SER A 35 0.60 9.07 -5.38
C SER A 35 0.92 7.66 -5.85
N VAL A 36 0.75 7.35 -7.14
CA VAL A 36 1.08 6.04 -7.71
C VAL A 36 2.57 5.69 -7.55
N PRO A 37 3.54 6.57 -7.88
CA PRO A 37 4.96 6.24 -7.69
C PRO A 37 5.34 6.00 -6.24
N VAL A 38 4.77 6.79 -5.30
CA VAL A 38 5.02 6.64 -3.86
C VAL A 38 4.52 5.28 -3.37
N LEU A 39 3.31 4.90 -3.75
CA LEU A 39 2.74 3.60 -3.41
C LEU A 39 3.59 2.45 -3.99
N ALA A 40 3.99 2.55 -5.26
CA ALA A 40 4.77 1.52 -5.92
C ALA A 40 6.12 1.29 -5.21
N GLN A 41 6.80 2.37 -4.82
CA GLN A 41 8.05 2.28 -4.06
C GLN A 41 7.81 1.62 -2.69
N ALA A 42 6.79 2.04 -1.96
CA ALA A 42 6.45 1.46 -0.66
C ALA A 42 6.15 -0.04 -0.73
N ILE A 43 5.44 -0.50 -1.78
CA ILE A 43 5.16 -1.92 -2.03
C ILE A 43 6.46 -2.72 -2.15
N VAL A 44 7.41 -2.23 -2.94
CA VAL A 44 8.72 -2.87 -3.12
C VAL A 44 9.52 -2.85 -1.82
N ASP A 45 9.53 -1.72 -1.10
CA ASP A 45 10.29 -1.54 0.14
C ASP A 45 9.83 -2.51 1.23
N VAL A 46 8.52 -2.78 1.33
CA VAL A 46 7.99 -3.76 2.28
C VAL A 46 8.08 -5.21 1.79
N GLY A 47 8.51 -5.44 0.55
CA GLY A 47 8.73 -6.79 0.00
C GLY A 47 7.45 -7.49 -0.46
N ILE A 48 6.50 -6.74 -1.02
CA ILE A 48 5.29 -7.25 -1.68
C ILE A 48 5.54 -7.46 -3.17
#